data_AF-A0AAQ6IUT3-F1
#
_entry.id   AF-A0AAQ6IUT3-F1
#
_cell.length_a   1.000
_cell.length_b   1.000
_cell.length_c   1.000
_cell.angle_alpha   90.00
_cell.angle_beta   90.00
_cell.angle_gamma   90.00
#
_symmetry.space_group_name_H-M   'P 1'
#
loop_
_entity.id
_entity.type
_entity.pdbx_description
1 polymer ?
#
loop_
_entity_poly.entity_id
_entity_poly.type
_entity_poly.pdbx_seq_one_letter_code
_entity_poly.pdbx_strand_id
1 'polypeptide(L)'
;MVCPLSNESLKRPEMKASVEQHTVDRVCHYLEEELGLEHLQVKLKEHYITDEKLQSLTADDLKNMGIENHKDHLKILNTIKMVLQIKDSPKVFNDSVHGHMEFHPLLVKIIDTPQFQRLRYIKQLGGAYFVYPGASHNRFEHSLGVGYLAGELAQALKTKHDNEGENLIDEKDILSVQIAGLCHDLGHGPFSHMFESVCPKKKVKCISTDHEQISIEMFDYLVEENGLKPLMKLYGLCDPDLIFIKEMIHSEDKHGNWPHEGRGEDKSFLYEIVANKTNGVDVDKFDYFARDCHHLGMQNNFDYRRFLKFARVCEAEDGKKHICIRDKEVYNMYDFFHTRYCLHRRAYQHRVNKAIEIMIRDALSKVKDIKIEGFEKTLLESIDDMAAYTKLTDCLLQVILFSTDDNLKEAKEIIERIFSRDLYVFLGETLVVESKVCKNIFNVTINYGMKERNPIETMYFYTKSDPQKAVKLPKEQVSHLLPDTFSETFIRVYCKKSLQPDEKKRLENWCKENIFEPLQVIFTSRLLNLVEI
;
A
#
# COMPACT_ATOMS: atom_id res chain seq x y z
N MET A 1 44.58 24.09 -17.40
CA MET A 1 44.61 24.98 -16.22
C MET A 1 43.75 24.36 -15.15
N VAL A 2 44.39 23.69 -14.20
CA VAL A 2 43.73 23.05 -13.04
C VAL A 2 44.00 23.95 -11.86
N CYS A 3 42.94 24.47 -11.23
CA CYS A 3 43.04 25.26 -10.01
C CYS A 3 42.73 24.33 -8.82
N PRO A 4 43.61 24.19 -7.81
CA PRO A 4 43.35 23.36 -6.64
C PRO A 4 42.61 24.17 -5.58
N LEU A 5 41.47 23.65 -5.09
CA LEU A 5 40.81 24.17 -3.90
C LEU A 5 41.44 23.52 -2.66
N SER A 6 41.91 24.38 -1.77
CA SER A 6 42.50 24.08 -0.47
C SER A 6 41.50 23.40 0.48
N ASN A 7 41.92 22.27 1.04
CA ASN A 7 41.29 21.63 2.19
C ASN A 7 41.58 22.45 3.44
N GLU A 8 40.65 23.32 3.84
CA GLU A 8 40.56 23.77 5.24
C GLU A 8 39.55 22.87 5.97
N SER A 9 40.10 22.02 6.82
CA SER A 9 39.39 21.17 7.75
C SER A 9 38.59 22.00 8.76
N LEU A 10 37.27 22.15 8.52
CA LEU A 10 36.30 22.50 9.54
C LEU A 10 36.28 21.39 10.61
N LYS A 11 37.00 21.63 11.71
CA LYS A 11 36.84 20.85 12.95
C LYS A 11 35.39 21.00 13.43
N ARG A 12 34.59 19.93 13.33
CA ARG A 12 33.30 19.84 14.03
C ARG A 12 33.56 19.77 15.54
N PRO A 13 32.76 20.43 16.39
CA PRO A 13 32.86 20.28 17.83
C PRO A 13 32.46 18.85 18.23
N GLU A 14 33.18 18.27 19.19
CA GLU A 14 32.84 16.99 19.81
C GLU A 14 31.47 17.09 20.50
N MET A 15 30.45 16.50 19.87
CA MET A 15 29.07 16.46 20.35
C MET A 15 28.77 15.08 20.94
N LYS A 16 29.47 14.71 22.02
CA LYS A 16 29.26 13.41 22.71
C LYS A 16 28.50 13.53 24.04
N ALA A 17 28.38 14.72 24.62
CA ALA A 17 27.81 14.88 25.97
C ALA A 17 26.29 15.13 26.04
N SER A 18 25.58 15.31 24.92
CA SER A 18 24.16 15.72 24.93
C SER A 18 23.14 14.60 24.63
N VAL A 19 23.59 13.42 24.20
CA VAL A 19 22.69 12.33 23.77
C VAL A 19 22.33 11.41 24.95
N GLU A 20 23.31 11.06 25.79
CA GLU A 20 23.13 10.10 26.90
C GLU A 20 22.22 10.63 28.02
N GLN A 21 22.22 11.95 28.26
CA GLN A 21 21.34 12.59 29.24
C GLN A 21 19.87 12.55 28.80
N HIS A 22 19.62 12.50 27.49
CA HIS A 22 18.28 12.42 26.89
C HIS A 22 17.65 11.02 27.05
N THR A 23 18.46 9.95 27.09
CA THR A 23 17.97 8.56 27.24
C THR A 23 17.40 8.32 28.63
N VAL A 24 18.10 8.75 29.69
CA VAL A 24 17.65 8.62 31.08
C VAL A 24 16.36 9.41 31.31
N ASP A 25 16.28 10.61 30.75
CA ASP A 25 15.08 11.45 30.84
C ASP A 25 13.89 10.82 30.11
N ARG A 26 14.10 10.21 28.95
CA ARG A 26 13.06 9.44 28.23
C ARG A 26 12.56 8.23 29.03
N VAL A 27 13.47 7.46 29.62
CA VAL A 27 13.12 6.35 30.51
C VAL A 27 12.29 6.88 31.68
N CYS A 28 12.77 7.94 32.35
CA CYS A 28 12.08 8.53 33.50
C CYS A 28 10.67 9.00 33.15
N HIS A 29 10.51 9.74 32.05
CA HIS A 29 9.22 10.23 31.60
C HIS A 29 8.24 9.09 31.30
N TYR A 30 8.70 8.04 30.62
CA TYR A 30 7.86 6.86 30.35
C TYR A 30 7.44 6.15 31.64
N LEU A 31 8.36 5.97 32.59
CA LEU A 31 8.08 5.32 33.87
C LEU A 31 7.08 6.09 34.74
N GLU A 32 7.06 7.41 34.62
CA GLU A 32 6.11 8.29 35.30
C GLU A 32 4.73 8.21 34.65
N GLU A 33 4.62 8.48 33.36
CA GLU A 33 3.35 8.50 32.61
C GLU A 33 2.62 7.14 32.63
N GLU A 34 3.36 6.04 32.42
CA GLU A 34 2.73 4.72 32.19
C GLU A 34 2.70 3.83 33.43
N LEU A 35 3.63 4.00 34.38
CA LEU A 35 3.74 3.14 35.57
C LEU A 35 3.52 3.89 36.89
N GLY A 36 3.43 5.23 36.87
CA GLY A 36 3.27 6.02 38.09
C GLY A 36 4.45 5.90 39.06
N LEU A 37 5.66 5.62 38.54
CA LEU A 37 6.85 5.31 39.35
C LEU A 37 7.76 6.54 39.51
N GLU A 38 7.22 7.66 39.99
CA GLU A 38 7.94 8.93 40.18
C GLU A 38 9.21 8.79 41.05
N HIS A 39 9.12 7.99 42.12
CA HIS A 39 10.21 7.74 43.06
C HIS A 39 11.43 7.05 42.42
N LEU A 40 11.23 6.36 41.29
CA LEU A 40 12.30 5.65 40.58
C LEU A 40 13.15 6.60 39.74
N GLN A 41 12.58 7.72 39.28
CA GLN A 41 13.30 8.70 38.48
C GLN A 41 14.50 9.26 39.23
N VAL A 42 14.32 9.63 40.51
CA VAL A 42 15.38 10.18 41.34
C VAL A 42 16.53 9.18 41.46
N LYS A 43 16.21 7.91 41.73
CA LYS A 43 17.22 6.84 41.88
C LYS A 43 17.93 6.50 40.56
N LEU A 44 17.21 6.50 39.44
CA LEU A 44 17.80 6.30 38.11
C LEU A 44 18.71 7.49 37.72
N LYS A 45 18.29 8.72 37.98
CA LYS A 45 19.09 9.93 37.73
C LYS A 45 20.29 10.06 38.67
N GLU A 46 20.26 9.45 39.85
CA GLU A 46 21.39 9.43 40.78
C GLU A 46 22.42 8.34 40.44
N HIS A 47 21.96 7.13 40.08
CA HIS A 47 22.83 5.96 39.95
C HIS A 47 23.09 5.50 38.50
N TYR A 48 22.22 5.84 37.55
CA TYR A 48 22.16 5.29 36.19
C TYR A 48 22.09 6.39 35.12
N ILE A 49 23.05 7.31 35.15
CA ILE A 49 23.12 8.50 34.27
C ILE A 49 23.61 8.25 32.83
N THR A 50 24.12 7.06 32.52
CA THR A 50 24.64 6.71 31.18
C THR A 50 23.95 5.48 30.63
N ASP A 51 23.91 5.36 29.30
CA ASP A 51 23.34 4.22 28.60
C ASP A 51 23.98 2.89 29.00
N GLU A 52 25.30 2.86 29.19
CA GLU A 52 26.02 1.66 29.67
C GLU A 52 25.58 1.24 31.08
N LYS A 53 25.35 2.21 31.97
CA LYS A 53 24.85 1.92 33.32
C LYS A 53 23.41 1.43 33.25
N LEU A 54 22.54 2.10 32.49
CA LEU A 54 21.16 1.67 32.27
C LEU A 54 21.07 0.25 31.70
N GLN A 55 21.98 -0.13 30.79
CA GLN A 55 22.07 -1.49 30.26
C GLN A 55 22.45 -2.54 31.31
N SER A 56 23.24 -2.15 32.31
CA SER A 56 23.68 -3.02 33.39
C SER A 56 22.66 -3.21 34.52
N LEU A 57 21.54 -2.48 34.50
CA LEU A 57 20.51 -2.54 35.54
C LEU A 57 19.86 -3.94 35.60
N THR A 58 19.82 -4.51 36.81
CA THR A 58 19.25 -5.85 37.06
C THR A 58 17.97 -5.80 37.88
N ALA A 59 17.26 -6.94 37.98
CA ALA A 59 16.09 -7.06 38.86
C ALA A 59 16.46 -6.89 40.34
N ASP A 60 17.67 -7.30 40.75
CA ASP A 60 18.16 -7.11 42.11
C ASP A 60 18.41 -5.63 42.42
N ASP A 61 18.88 -4.86 41.44
CA ASP A 61 19.02 -3.40 41.59
C ASP A 61 17.67 -2.73 41.78
N LEU A 62 16.65 -3.11 41.00
CA LEU A 62 15.28 -2.60 41.14
C LEU A 62 14.66 -2.99 42.50
N LYS A 63 14.98 -4.18 43.00
CA LYS A 63 14.59 -4.62 44.34
C LYS A 63 15.26 -3.76 45.43
N ASN A 64 16.54 -3.46 45.30
CA ASN A 64 17.27 -2.56 46.20
C ASN A 64 16.74 -1.11 46.13
N MET A 65 16.15 -0.73 44.99
CA MET A 65 15.46 0.56 44.82
C MET A 65 14.05 0.59 45.42
N GLY A 66 13.55 -0.50 46.02
CA GLY A 66 12.26 -0.55 46.70
C GLY A 66 11.09 -0.98 45.81
N ILE A 67 11.35 -1.52 44.61
CA ILE A 67 10.31 -2.17 43.81
C ILE A 67 10.22 -3.64 44.23
N GLU A 68 9.12 -4.04 44.85
CA GLU A 68 8.95 -5.43 45.29
C GLU A 68 8.21 -6.30 44.25
N ASN A 69 7.45 -5.67 43.36
CA ASN A 69 6.63 -6.37 42.37
C ASN A 69 7.46 -6.83 41.17
N HIS A 70 7.60 -8.15 41.02
CA HIS A 70 8.33 -8.78 39.93
C HIS A 70 7.76 -8.45 38.53
N LYS A 71 6.45 -8.16 38.40
CA LYS A 71 5.89 -7.71 37.12
C LYS A 71 6.39 -6.32 36.73
N ASP A 72 6.62 -5.45 37.70
CA ASP A 72 7.10 -4.10 37.44
C ASP A 72 8.59 -4.11 37.10
N HIS A 73 9.37 -5.02 37.68
CA HIS A 73 10.77 -5.26 37.27
C HIS A 73 10.89 -5.57 35.77
N LEU A 74 10.10 -6.54 35.30
CA LEU A 74 10.07 -6.94 33.89
C LEU A 74 9.68 -5.77 32.99
N LYS A 75 8.66 -5.00 33.36
CA LYS A 75 8.22 -3.82 32.60
C LYS A 75 9.32 -2.78 32.51
N ILE A 76 9.96 -2.42 33.63
CA ILE A 76 10.99 -1.39 33.68
C ILE A 76 12.23 -1.80 32.86
N LEU A 77 12.71 -3.03 33.05
CA LEU A 77 13.87 -3.53 32.30
C LEU A 77 13.57 -3.60 30.80
N ASN A 78 12.35 -3.96 30.41
CA ASN A 78 11.93 -3.93 29.01
C ASN A 78 11.86 -2.49 28.47
N THR A 79 11.26 -1.55 29.20
CA THR A 79 11.25 -0.12 28.84
C THR A 79 12.66 0.41 28.63
N ILE A 80 13.58 0.14 29.55
CA ILE A 80 14.97 0.59 29.45
C ILE A 80 15.64 0.01 28.20
N LYS A 81 15.51 -1.30 27.97
CA LYS A 81 16.01 -1.94 26.75
C LYS A 81 15.42 -1.32 25.49
N MET A 82 14.14 -0.95 25.50
CA MET A 82 13.48 -0.30 24.37
C MET A 82 13.98 1.12 24.12
N VAL A 83 14.12 1.94 25.17
CA VAL A 83 14.59 3.33 25.05
C VAL A 83 16.05 3.35 24.57
N LEU A 84 16.88 2.45 25.07
CA LEU A 84 18.27 2.29 24.62
C LEU A 84 18.38 1.82 23.16
N GLN A 85 17.32 1.25 22.59
CA GLN A 85 17.26 0.88 21.18
C GLN A 85 16.78 2.01 20.28
N ILE A 86 16.36 3.15 20.83
CA ILE A 86 16.06 4.33 20.04
C ILE A 86 17.36 4.85 19.45
N LYS A 87 17.38 4.90 18.12
CA LYS A 87 18.39 5.66 17.38
C LYS A 87 17.80 7.03 17.12
N ASP A 88 18.54 8.10 17.36
CA ASP A 88 18.06 9.45 17.05
C ASP A 88 18.26 9.84 15.57
N SER A 89 19.00 9.04 14.80
CA SER A 89 19.28 9.35 13.39
C SER A 89 18.36 8.60 12.42
N PRO A 90 17.78 9.26 11.41
CA PRO A 90 17.02 8.61 10.35
C PRO A 90 17.91 7.63 9.55
N LYS A 91 17.28 6.65 8.90
CA LYS A 91 17.96 5.70 7.99
C LYS A 91 17.66 6.07 6.55
N VAL A 92 18.71 6.11 5.72
CA VAL A 92 18.58 6.39 4.29
C VAL A 92 18.49 5.09 3.50
N PHE A 93 17.47 4.98 2.64
CA PHE A 93 17.33 3.94 1.64
C PHE A 93 17.60 4.54 0.25
N ASN A 94 18.32 3.81 -0.60
CA ASN A 94 18.50 4.21 -2.00
C ASN A 94 17.50 3.43 -2.86
N ASP A 95 16.54 4.13 -3.45
CA ASP A 95 15.50 3.60 -4.31
C ASP A 95 15.69 4.07 -5.75
N SER A 96 15.41 3.17 -6.71
CA SER A 96 15.62 3.43 -8.14
C SER A 96 14.63 4.45 -8.74
N VAL A 97 13.48 4.67 -8.09
CA VAL A 97 12.42 5.58 -8.53
C VAL A 97 12.54 6.94 -7.84
N HIS A 98 12.77 6.94 -6.54
CA HIS A 98 12.75 8.14 -5.70
C HIS A 98 14.14 8.68 -5.33
N GLY A 99 15.21 7.91 -5.52
CA GLY A 99 16.56 8.26 -5.08
C GLY A 99 16.73 7.99 -3.58
N HIS A 100 17.32 8.93 -2.86
CA HIS A 100 17.53 8.77 -1.41
C HIS A 100 16.25 9.10 -0.63
N MET A 101 15.74 8.10 0.08
CA MET A 101 14.56 8.22 0.96
C MET A 101 15.02 8.13 2.41
N GLU A 102 14.68 9.13 3.22
CA GLU A 102 14.96 9.13 4.65
C GLU A 102 13.75 8.62 5.43
N PHE A 103 13.98 7.68 6.35
CA PHE A 103 12.95 7.12 7.22
C PHE A 103 13.26 7.36 8.68
N HIS A 104 12.25 7.84 9.40
CA HIS A 104 12.28 7.98 10.84
C HIS A 104 12.57 6.62 11.52
N PRO A 105 13.33 6.58 12.63
CA PRO A 105 13.72 5.35 13.33
C PRO A 105 12.56 4.40 13.68
N LEU A 106 11.38 4.95 14.04
CA LEU A 106 10.17 4.14 14.27
C LEU A 106 9.73 3.38 13.00
N LEU A 107 9.76 4.04 11.84
CA LEU A 107 9.41 3.43 10.56
C LEU A 107 10.39 2.30 10.24
N VAL A 108 11.69 2.50 10.51
CA VAL A 108 12.71 1.45 10.35
C VAL A 108 12.42 0.25 11.23
N LYS A 109 11.96 0.45 12.48
CA LYS A 109 11.58 -0.64 13.37
C LYS A 109 10.37 -1.43 12.86
N ILE A 110 9.41 -0.78 12.21
CA ILE A 110 8.28 -1.45 11.53
C ILE A 110 8.78 -2.22 10.30
N ILE A 111 9.64 -1.58 9.49
CA ILE A 111 10.23 -2.18 8.28
C ILE A 111 11.03 -3.44 8.63
N ASP A 112 11.83 -3.41 9.70
CA ASP A 112 12.71 -4.50 10.13
C ASP A 112 11.97 -5.59 10.95
N THR A 113 10.70 -5.86 10.62
CA THR A 113 9.90 -6.96 11.20
C THR A 113 9.65 -8.09 10.18
N PRO A 114 9.45 -9.35 10.62
CA PRO A 114 9.09 -10.45 9.71
C PRO A 114 7.83 -10.17 8.87
N GLN A 115 6.83 -9.53 9.48
CA GLN A 115 5.55 -9.19 8.86
C GLN A 115 5.73 -8.23 7.67
N PHE A 116 6.60 -7.22 7.80
CA PHE A 116 6.92 -6.30 6.71
C PHE A 116 7.92 -6.89 5.72
N GLN A 117 8.99 -7.55 6.19
CA GLN A 117 10.02 -8.14 5.33
C GLN A 117 9.46 -9.23 4.41
N ARG A 118 8.36 -9.89 4.79
CA ARG A 118 7.58 -10.78 3.94
C ARG A 118 7.28 -10.20 2.56
N LEU A 119 6.99 -8.88 2.47
CA LEU A 119 6.64 -8.21 1.22
C LEU A 119 7.74 -8.28 0.15
N ARG A 120 8.98 -8.63 0.52
CA ARG A 120 10.08 -8.88 -0.43
C ARG A 120 9.84 -10.09 -1.33
N TYR A 121 8.94 -10.97 -0.91
CA TYR A 121 8.66 -12.24 -1.56
C TYR A 121 7.30 -12.26 -2.25
N ILE A 122 6.71 -11.08 -2.52
CA ILE A 122 5.40 -10.94 -3.17
C ILE A 122 5.55 -9.99 -4.34
N LYS A 123 5.45 -10.51 -5.57
CA LYS A 123 5.58 -9.72 -6.79
C LYS A 123 4.48 -8.68 -6.88
N GLN A 124 4.86 -7.43 -7.15
CA GLN A 124 3.92 -6.31 -7.33
C GLN A 124 2.89 -6.64 -8.39
N LEU A 125 3.36 -7.12 -9.55
CA LEU A 125 2.51 -7.41 -10.71
C LEU A 125 2.22 -8.92 -10.87
N GLY A 126 2.45 -9.72 -9.83
CA GLY A 126 2.13 -11.15 -9.81
C GLY A 126 2.60 -11.90 -11.07
N GLY A 127 1.64 -12.44 -11.83
CA GLY A 127 1.88 -13.21 -13.05
C GLY A 127 2.53 -12.40 -14.19
N ALA A 128 2.49 -11.06 -14.13
CA ALA A 128 3.01 -10.22 -15.20
C ALA A 128 4.53 -10.37 -15.35
N TYR A 129 5.24 -10.77 -14.30
CA TYR A 129 6.67 -11.08 -14.36
C TYR A 129 7.01 -12.16 -15.41
N PHE A 130 6.10 -13.10 -15.66
CA PHE A 130 6.26 -14.12 -16.71
C PHE A 130 5.99 -13.59 -18.14
N VAL A 131 5.62 -12.31 -18.27
CA VAL A 131 5.39 -11.62 -19.56
C VAL A 131 6.40 -10.49 -19.73
N TYR A 132 6.61 -9.71 -18.68
CA TYR A 132 7.49 -8.57 -18.59
C TYR A 132 8.66 -8.93 -17.65
N PRO A 133 9.81 -9.37 -18.19
CA PRO A 133 10.93 -9.83 -17.37
C PRO A 133 11.52 -8.72 -16.47
N GLY A 134 11.31 -7.45 -16.82
CA GLY A 134 11.68 -6.31 -15.97
C GLY A 134 10.77 -6.10 -14.76
N ALA A 135 9.55 -6.64 -14.76
CA ALA A 135 8.58 -6.55 -13.65
C ALA A 135 8.92 -7.51 -12.50
N SER A 136 10.18 -7.48 -12.05
CA SER A 136 10.73 -8.33 -10.98
C SER A 136 10.50 -7.77 -9.58
N HIS A 137 10.01 -6.53 -9.48
CA HIS A 137 9.81 -5.81 -8.23
C HIS A 137 8.68 -6.40 -7.39
N ASN A 138 8.78 -6.16 -6.08
CA ASN A 138 7.91 -6.70 -5.05
C ASN A 138 7.20 -5.58 -4.30
N ARG A 139 6.19 -5.96 -3.52
CA ARG A 139 5.41 -5.04 -2.68
C ARG A 139 6.29 -4.29 -1.68
N PHE A 140 7.42 -4.85 -1.25
CA PHE A 140 8.32 -4.22 -0.27
C PHE A 140 8.82 -2.83 -0.69
N GLU A 141 9.47 -2.71 -1.84
CA GLU A 141 10.01 -1.44 -2.31
C GLU A 141 8.91 -0.45 -2.70
N HIS A 142 7.75 -0.94 -3.15
CA HIS A 142 6.54 -0.13 -3.34
C HIS A 142 6.04 0.47 -2.02
N SER A 143 5.84 -0.36 -0.98
CA SER A 143 5.41 0.10 0.34
C SER A 143 6.37 1.14 0.94
N LEU A 144 7.68 0.97 0.76
CA LEU A 144 8.66 2.00 1.12
C LEU A 144 8.40 3.31 0.38
N GLY A 145 8.25 3.26 -0.94
CA GLY A 145 7.98 4.46 -1.75
C GLY A 145 6.67 5.15 -1.37
N VAL A 146 5.60 4.40 -1.10
CA VAL A 146 4.32 4.96 -0.63
C VAL A 146 4.47 5.63 0.74
N GLY A 147 5.15 4.98 1.69
CA GLY A 147 5.46 5.58 2.99
C GLY A 147 6.27 6.88 2.88
N TYR A 148 7.25 6.91 1.97
CA TYR A 148 8.04 8.11 1.68
C TYR A 148 7.17 9.23 1.08
N LEU A 149 6.41 8.94 0.02
CA LEU A 149 5.56 9.94 -0.64
C LEU A 149 4.42 10.46 0.24
N ALA A 150 3.89 9.62 1.14
CA ALA A 150 2.90 10.03 2.12
C ALA A 150 3.47 11.08 3.07
N GLY A 151 4.71 10.88 3.55
CA GLY A 151 5.45 11.86 4.34
C GLY A 151 5.74 13.14 3.58
N GLU A 152 6.22 13.03 2.33
CA GLU A 152 6.52 14.20 1.48
C GLU A 152 5.28 15.06 1.22
N LEU A 153 4.12 14.44 0.96
CA LEU A 153 2.86 15.17 0.78
C LEU A 153 2.40 15.84 2.08
N ALA A 154 2.39 15.11 3.20
CA ALA A 154 2.01 15.68 4.49
C ALA A 154 2.94 16.85 4.88
N GLN A 155 4.26 16.71 4.67
CA GLN A 155 5.24 17.76 4.93
C GLN A 155 5.07 18.97 4.01
N ALA A 156 4.79 18.75 2.72
CA ALA A 156 4.55 19.84 1.77
C ALA A 156 3.30 20.65 2.12
N LEU A 157 2.22 19.97 2.55
CA LEU A 157 1.00 20.62 3.05
C LEU A 157 1.27 21.38 4.35
N LYS A 158 1.96 20.74 5.32
CA LYS A 158 2.32 21.35 6.61
C LYS A 158 3.11 22.64 6.40
N THR A 159 4.22 22.55 5.68
CA THR A 159 5.13 23.69 5.44
C THR A 159 4.40 24.87 4.81
N LYS A 160 3.47 24.61 3.88
CA LYS A 160 2.74 25.67 3.21
C LYS A 160 1.78 26.41 4.14
N HIS A 161 1.08 25.69 5.00
CA HIS A 161 0.09 26.26 5.92
C HIS A 161 0.71 26.84 7.19
N ASP A 162 1.79 26.25 7.71
CA ASP A 162 2.56 26.82 8.83
C ASP A 162 3.10 28.22 8.46
N ASN A 163 3.57 28.40 7.21
CA ASN A 163 4.00 29.70 6.69
C ASN A 163 2.87 30.74 6.60
N GLU A 164 1.62 30.29 6.60
CA GLU A 164 0.41 31.12 6.58
C GLU A 164 -0.20 31.28 7.98
N GLY A 165 0.42 30.66 9.01
CA GLY A 165 -0.03 30.70 10.40
C GLY A 165 -1.12 29.69 10.74
N GLU A 166 -1.46 28.79 9.80
CA GLU A 166 -2.45 27.74 9.96
C GLU A 166 -1.74 26.43 10.35
N ASN A 167 -1.55 26.19 11.65
CA ASN A 167 -0.89 24.97 12.17
C ASN A 167 -1.80 23.73 12.03
N LEU A 168 -2.08 23.30 10.80
CA LEU A 168 -3.06 22.25 10.49
C LEU A 168 -2.55 20.82 10.72
N ILE A 169 -1.24 20.60 10.64
CA ILE A 169 -0.60 19.27 10.66
C ILE A 169 0.51 19.29 11.71
N ASP A 170 0.51 18.30 12.59
CA ASP A 170 1.57 18.10 13.58
C ASP A 170 2.53 16.95 13.18
N GLU A 171 3.63 16.79 13.91
CA GLU A 171 4.65 15.77 13.60
C GLU A 171 4.10 14.34 13.77
N LYS A 172 3.17 14.12 14.71
CA LYS A 172 2.54 12.80 14.91
C LYS A 172 1.59 12.46 13.76
N ASP A 173 0.94 13.44 13.14
CA ASP A 173 0.13 13.24 11.92
C ASP A 173 1.02 12.79 10.77
N ILE A 174 2.16 13.45 10.54
CA ILE A 174 3.10 13.06 9.49
C ILE A 174 3.57 11.63 9.71
N LEU A 175 4.00 11.32 10.94
CA LEU A 175 4.47 9.97 11.27
C LEU A 175 3.35 8.92 11.11
N SER A 176 2.12 9.24 11.50
CA SER A 176 0.95 8.35 11.32
C SER A 176 0.64 8.11 9.83
N VAL A 177 0.68 9.16 9.02
CA VAL A 177 0.48 9.09 7.56
C VAL A 177 1.56 8.25 6.89
N GLN A 178 2.83 8.40 7.31
CA GLN A 178 3.94 7.55 6.84
C GLN A 178 3.76 6.08 7.23
N ILE A 179 3.31 5.80 8.46
CA ILE A 179 3.04 4.43 8.90
C ILE A 179 1.91 3.82 8.08
N ALA A 180 0.81 4.54 7.86
CA ALA A 180 -0.28 4.06 7.01
C ALA A 180 0.19 3.80 5.57
N GLY A 181 0.99 4.71 4.99
CA GLY A 181 1.58 4.51 3.67
C GLY A 181 2.49 3.28 3.58
N LEU A 182 3.32 3.03 4.59
CA LEU A 182 4.13 1.81 4.67
C LEU A 182 3.27 0.55 4.79
N CYS A 183 2.21 0.61 5.59
CA CYS A 183 1.45 -0.56 6.01
C CYS A 183 0.24 -0.90 5.12
N HIS A 184 -0.12 -0.05 4.15
CA HIS A 184 -1.35 -0.21 3.34
C HIS A 184 -1.45 -1.55 2.58
N ASP A 185 -0.30 -2.15 2.29
CA ASP A 185 -0.16 -3.35 1.46
C ASP A 185 0.31 -4.60 2.22
N LEU A 186 0.38 -4.53 3.57
CA LEU A 186 0.84 -5.64 4.42
C LEU A 186 0.03 -6.93 4.21
N GLY A 187 -1.24 -6.78 3.88
CA GLY A 187 -2.23 -7.83 3.73
C GLY A 187 -2.29 -8.46 2.35
N HIS A 188 -1.42 -8.08 1.40
CA HIS A 188 -1.36 -8.78 0.12
C HIS A 188 -0.87 -10.21 0.27
N GLY A 189 -1.54 -11.14 -0.42
CA GLY A 189 -1.16 -12.55 -0.50
C GLY A 189 -0.20 -12.85 -1.66
N PRO A 190 0.16 -14.14 -1.85
CA PRO A 190 0.96 -14.59 -2.98
C PRO A 190 0.41 -14.08 -4.32
N PHE A 191 1.25 -13.40 -5.11
CA PHE A 191 0.90 -12.77 -6.39
C PHE A 191 -0.13 -11.63 -6.30
N SER A 192 -0.13 -10.90 -5.19
CA SER A 192 -0.89 -9.67 -5.00
C SER A 192 -2.39 -9.85 -5.24
N HIS A 193 -3.03 -9.03 -6.10
CA HIS A 193 -4.47 -9.07 -6.36
C HIS A 193 -5.01 -10.41 -6.88
N MET A 194 -4.16 -11.26 -7.45
CA MET A 194 -4.63 -12.58 -7.91
C MET A 194 -5.04 -13.46 -6.73
N PHE A 195 -4.37 -13.33 -5.58
CA PHE A 195 -4.65 -14.14 -4.39
C PHE A 195 -6.08 -13.97 -3.89
N GLU A 196 -6.59 -12.74 -3.91
CA GLU A 196 -7.96 -12.41 -3.48
C GLU A 196 -9.01 -13.24 -4.23
N SER A 197 -8.74 -13.59 -5.49
CA SER A 197 -9.64 -14.41 -6.30
C SER A 197 -9.65 -15.90 -5.92
N VAL A 198 -8.63 -16.36 -5.18
CA VAL A 198 -8.52 -17.71 -4.62
C VAL A 198 -9.18 -17.78 -3.24
N CYS A 199 -9.15 -16.66 -2.51
CA CYS A 199 -9.78 -16.56 -1.20
C CYS A 199 -11.31 -16.72 -1.28
N PRO A 200 -11.94 -17.37 -0.29
CA PRO A 200 -13.39 -17.43 -0.20
C PRO A 200 -13.93 -16.02 0.04
N LYS A 201 -15.08 -15.68 -0.56
CA LYS A 201 -15.70 -14.35 -0.40
C LYS A 201 -16.05 -13.97 1.04
N LYS A 202 -16.00 -14.92 1.96
CA LYS A 202 -16.14 -14.73 3.41
C LYS A 202 -15.17 -15.70 4.08
N LYS A 203 -14.37 -15.22 5.05
CA LYS A 203 -13.55 -16.09 5.90
C LYS A 203 -14.46 -16.90 6.83
N VAL A 204 -13.91 -17.93 7.50
CA VAL A 204 -14.64 -18.70 8.53
C VAL A 204 -14.83 -17.86 9.80
N LYS A 205 -13.93 -16.89 10.06
CA LYS A 205 -13.98 -16.01 11.24
C LYS A 205 -14.14 -14.50 10.98
N CYS A 206 -13.82 -13.99 9.79
CA CYS A 206 -13.78 -12.54 9.51
C CYS A 206 -14.70 -12.05 8.36
N ILE A 207 -14.93 -10.73 8.34
CA ILE A 207 -15.95 -10.01 7.57
C ILE A 207 -15.58 -9.86 6.08
N SER A 208 -14.28 -9.74 5.75
CA SER A 208 -13.77 -9.60 4.36
C SER A 208 -12.44 -10.33 4.14
N THR A 209 -12.12 -10.61 2.88
CA THR A 209 -10.81 -11.12 2.40
C THR A 209 -10.05 -10.11 1.55
N ASP A 210 -10.52 -8.86 1.53
CA ASP A 210 -9.83 -7.77 0.84
C ASP A 210 -8.47 -7.52 1.50
N HIS A 211 -7.45 -7.22 0.68
CA HIS A 211 -6.08 -7.06 1.17
C HIS A 211 -5.95 -5.89 2.14
N GLU A 212 -6.80 -4.86 2.02
CA GLU A 212 -6.80 -3.71 2.92
C GLU A 212 -7.22 -4.11 4.34
N GLN A 213 -8.24 -4.96 4.48
CA GLN A 213 -8.67 -5.46 5.80
C GLN A 213 -7.60 -6.37 6.42
N ILE A 214 -6.97 -7.23 5.61
CA ILE A 214 -5.87 -8.08 6.07
C ILE A 214 -4.65 -7.22 6.43
N SER A 215 -4.43 -6.07 5.77
CA SER A 215 -3.35 -5.15 6.11
C SER A 215 -3.53 -4.55 7.50
N ILE A 216 -4.76 -4.25 7.89
CA ILE A 216 -5.10 -3.83 9.26
C ILE A 216 -4.83 -4.96 10.27
N GLU A 217 -5.30 -6.18 9.99
CA GLU A 217 -5.06 -7.34 10.86
C GLU A 217 -3.55 -7.62 11.02
N MET A 218 -2.80 -7.54 9.92
CA MET A 218 -1.36 -7.74 9.91
C MET A 218 -0.61 -6.60 10.61
N PHE A 219 -1.09 -5.36 10.51
CA PHE A 219 -0.53 -4.23 11.26
C PHE A 219 -0.71 -4.40 12.77
N ASP A 220 -1.91 -4.74 13.23
CA ASP A 220 -2.16 -5.00 14.65
C ASP A 220 -1.28 -6.17 15.16
N TYR A 221 -1.15 -7.25 14.38
CA TYR A 221 -0.25 -8.37 14.70
C TYR A 221 1.23 -7.96 14.73
N LEU A 222 1.69 -7.17 13.76
CA LEU A 222 3.06 -6.65 13.69
C LEU A 222 3.38 -5.82 14.94
N VAL A 223 2.48 -4.92 15.34
CA VAL A 223 2.68 -4.06 16.51
C VAL A 223 2.76 -4.87 17.80
N GLU A 224 1.87 -5.85 17.97
CA GLU A 224 1.81 -6.69 19.17
C GLU A 224 3.00 -7.65 19.26
N GLU A 225 3.24 -8.45 18.22
CA GLU A 225 4.27 -9.51 18.19
C GLU A 225 5.69 -8.93 18.39
N ASN A 226 5.93 -7.72 17.88
CA ASN A 226 7.23 -7.06 17.98
C ASN A 226 7.30 -6.07 19.14
N GLY A 227 6.27 -5.98 19.99
CA GLY A 227 6.23 -5.10 21.15
C GLY A 227 6.44 -3.63 20.81
N LEU A 228 5.89 -3.16 19.68
CA LEU A 228 6.13 -1.80 19.18
C LEU A 228 5.25 -0.74 19.85
N LYS A 229 4.15 -1.13 20.51
CA LYS A 229 3.21 -0.18 21.12
C LYS A 229 3.87 0.77 22.14
N PRO A 230 4.71 0.30 23.09
CA PRO A 230 5.43 1.21 23.98
C PRO A 230 6.41 2.13 23.24
N LEU A 231 7.03 1.65 22.16
CA LEU A 231 7.95 2.45 21.35
C LEU A 231 7.21 3.55 20.59
N MET A 232 6.04 3.24 20.03
CA MET A 232 5.15 4.22 19.39
C MET A 232 4.77 5.34 20.37
N LYS A 233 4.40 4.99 21.61
CA LYS A 233 4.14 5.97 22.68
C LYS A 233 5.34 6.87 22.98
N LEU A 234 6.53 6.30 23.01
CA LEU A 234 7.76 7.05 23.27
C LEU A 234 8.13 8.02 22.13
N TYR A 235 7.60 7.82 20.92
CA TYR A 235 7.65 8.78 19.81
C TYR A 235 6.42 9.68 19.73
N GLY A 236 5.56 9.68 20.76
CA GLY A 236 4.41 10.58 20.88
C GLY A 236 3.11 10.08 20.24
N LEU A 237 3.05 8.82 19.77
CA LEU A 237 1.82 8.23 19.23
C LEU A 237 0.93 7.64 20.34
N CYS A 238 -0.37 7.90 20.28
CA CYS A 238 -1.36 7.36 21.21
C CYS A 238 -2.40 6.47 20.52
N ASP A 239 -3.31 5.84 21.28
CA ASP A 239 -4.30 4.91 20.73
C ASP A 239 -5.15 5.52 19.57
N PRO A 240 -5.61 6.79 19.63
CA PRO A 240 -6.24 7.46 18.49
C PRO A 240 -5.40 7.49 17.20
N ASP A 241 -4.06 7.55 17.31
CA ASP A 241 -3.17 7.53 16.15
C ASP A 241 -3.13 6.15 15.49
N LEU A 242 -3.19 5.08 16.29
CA LEU A 242 -3.29 3.71 15.77
C LEU A 242 -4.62 3.48 15.07
N ILE A 243 -5.72 4.05 15.57
CA ILE A 243 -7.02 4.04 14.89
C ILE A 243 -6.91 4.80 13.57
N PHE A 244 -6.34 6.00 13.61
CA PHE A 244 -6.16 6.84 12.41
C PHE A 244 -5.33 6.15 11.31
N ILE A 245 -4.24 5.47 11.68
CA ILE A 245 -3.42 4.68 10.75
C ILE A 245 -4.28 3.62 10.05
N LYS A 246 -5.10 2.89 10.80
CA LYS A 246 -5.96 1.84 10.26
C LYS A 246 -7.04 2.41 9.34
N GLU A 247 -7.67 3.50 9.73
CA GLU A 247 -8.71 4.17 8.93
C GLU A 247 -8.18 4.72 7.59
N MET A 248 -6.91 5.12 7.53
CA MET A 248 -6.26 5.52 6.27
C MET A 248 -5.95 4.35 5.33
N ILE A 249 -5.75 3.14 5.86
CA ILE A 249 -5.58 1.92 5.07
C ILE A 249 -6.94 1.46 4.55
N HIS A 250 -7.91 1.34 5.47
CA HIS A 250 -9.28 0.98 5.16
C HIS A 250 -10.24 1.62 6.16
N SER A 251 -11.21 2.37 5.65
CA SER A 251 -12.31 2.91 6.44
C SER A 251 -13.55 2.03 6.28
N GLU A 252 -14.14 1.59 7.39
CA GLU A 252 -15.46 0.98 7.37
C GLU A 252 -16.53 2.04 7.05
N ASP A 253 -17.55 1.68 6.27
CA ASP A 253 -18.71 2.53 5.99
C ASP A 253 -19.58 2.68 7.25
N LYS A 254 -19.17 3.55 8.17
CA LYS A 254 -19.99 3.91 9.34
C LYS A 254 -21.05 4.93 8.94
N HIS A 255 -22.30 4.67 9.31
CA HIS A 255 -23.40 5.61 9.08
C HIS A 255 -23.27 6.85 9.97
N GLY A 256 -23.11 8.04 9.38
CA GLY A 256 -23.00 9.33 10.08
C GLY A 256 -22.45 10.44 9.16
N ASN A 257 -22.34 11.68 9.67
CA ASN A 257 -21.75 12.82 8.93
C ASN A 257 -20.21 12.73 8.85
N TRP A 258 -19.59 12.11 9.87
CA TRP A 258 -18.16 11.83 9.96
C TRP A 258 -17.94 10.39 10.44
N PRO A 259 -17.37 9.51 9.62
CA PRO A 259 -17.26 8.08 9.96
C PRO A 259 -15.98 7.72 10.72
N HIS A 260 -15.08 8.68 10.94
CA HIS A 260 -13.74 8.41 11.47
C HIS A 260 -13.60 8.79 12.96
N GLU A 261 -12.84 8.00 13.70
CA GLU A 261 -12.56 8.19 15.13
C GLU A 261 -11.14 8.71 15.38
N GLY A 262 -10.18 8.40 14.50
CA GLY A 262 -8.77 8.72 14.71
C GLY A 262 -8.44 10.21 14.62
N ARG A 263 -9.18 10.95 13.78
CA ARG A 263 -9.08 12.41 13.59
C ARG A 263 -10.46 13.02 13.31
N GLY A 264 -10.65 14.29 13.67
CA GLY A 264 -11.87 15.05 13.39
C GLY A 264 -11.97 15.56 11.95
N GLU A 265 -13.14 16.13 11.62
CA GLU A 265 -13.44 16.70 10.29
C GLU A 265 -12.46 17.81 9.87
N ASP A 266 -11.86 18.51 10.85
CA ASP A 266 -10.86 19.56 10.65
C ASP A 266 -9.56 19.04 10.01
N LYS A 267 -9.32 17.72 10.09
CA LYS A 267 -8.18 17.02 9.48
C LYS A 267 -8.61 16.02 8.40
N SER A 268 -9.79 16.21 7.80
CA SER A 268 -10.36 15.34 6.77
C SER A 268 -9.44 15.08 5.58
N PHE A 269 -8.72 16.11 5.12
CA PHE A 269 -7.74 16.01 4.03
C PHE A 269 -6.62 14.98 4.26
N LEU A 270 -6.30 14.59 5.51
CA LEU A 270 -5.25 13.59 5.74
C LEU A 270 -5.64 12.19 5.25
N TYR A 271 -6.94 11.84 5.31
CA TYR A 271 -7.46 10.57 4.79
C TYR A 271 -7.38 10.46 3.27
N GLU A 272 -7.11 11.57 2.57
CA GLU A 272 -6.96 11.62 1.12
C GLU A 272 -5.53 11.33 0.65
N ILE A 273 -4.57 11.15 1.58
CA ILE A 273 -3.15 10.98 1.23
C ILE A 273 -2.85 9.55 0.79
N VAL A 274 -3.18 8.55 1.61
CA VAL A 274 -2.77 7.14 1.40
C VAL A 274 -3.74 6.37 0.51
N ALA A 275 -5.04 6.43 0.82
CA ALA A 275 -6.07 5.73 0.05
C ALA A 275 -7.29 6.65 -0.16
N ASN A 276 -7.28 7.41 -1.26
CA ASN A 276 -8.30 8.42 -1.52
C ASN A 276 -9.57 7.81 -2.11
N LYS A 277 -10.57 7.55 -1.27
CA LYS A 277 -11.86 6.99 -1.72
C LYS A 277 -12.77 8.01 -2.44
N THR A 278 -12.48 9.29 -2.34
CA THR A 278 -13.28 10.37 -2.97
C THR A 278 -13.07 10.41 -4.48
N ASN A 279 -11.81 10.40 -4.93
CA ASN A 279 -11.46 10.56 -6.34
C ASN A 279 -10.37 9.60 -6.85
N GLY A 280 -9.77 8.80 -5.97
CA GLY A 280 -8.73 7.85 -6.35
C GLY A 280 -7.39 8.48 -6.69
N VAL A 281 -7.11 9.70 -6.24
CA VAL A 281 -5.79 10.37 -6.35
C VAL A 281 -5.09 10.30 -5.00
N ASP A 282 -4.11 9.41 -4.89
CA ASP A 282 -3.37 9.12 -3.66
C ASP A 282 -1.92 8.71 -3.96
N VAL A 283 -1.08 8.70 -2.91
CA VAL A 283 0.36 8.47 -3.04
C VAL A 283 0.72 7.01 -3.33
N ASP A 284 -0.19 6.07 -3.06
CA ASP A 284 -0.11 4.69 -3.57
C ASP A 284 0.06 4.69 -5.10
N LYS A 285 -0.85 5.38 -5.81
CA LYS A 285 -0.80 5.53 -7.27
C LYS A 285 0.42 6.30 -7.74
N PHE A 286 0.90 7.26 -6.96
CA PHE A 286 2.08 8.04 -7.34
C PHE A 286 3.32 7.15 -7.41
N ASP A 287 3.51 6.28 -6.41
CA ASP A 287 4.62 5.32 -6.41
C ASP A 287 4.42 4.29 -7.52
N TYR A 288 3.30 3.55 -7.54
CA TYR A 288 3.23 2.41 -8.46
C TYR A 288 3.16 2.85 -9.92
N PHE A 289 2.63 4.04 -10.26
CA PHE A 289 2.75 4.54 -11.63
C PHE A 289 4.20 4.71 -12.02
N ALA A 290 5.01 5.36 -11.19
CA ALA A 290 6.41 5.59 -11.47
C ALA A 290 7.22 4.28 -11.48
N ARG A 291 6.99 3.42 -10.49
CA ARG A 291 7.69 2.16 -10.29
C ARG A 291 7.34 1.12 -11.35
N ASP A 292 6.05 0.93 -11.65
CA ASP A 292 5.63 -0.01 -12.68
C ASP A 292 6.08 0.46 -14.05
N CYS A 293 5.98 1.77 -14.36
CA CYS A 293 6.51 2.30 -15.61
C CYS A 293 8.02 2.03 -15.74
N HIS A 294 8.79 2.26 -14.68
CA HIS A 294 10.23 1.98 -14.66
C HIS A 294 10.54 0.51 -14.99
N HIS A 295 9.87 -0.43 -14.34
CA HIS A 295 10.12 -1.86 -14.50
C HIS A 295 9.51 -2.47 -15.77
N LEU A 296 8.43 -1.89 -16.29
CA LEU A 296 7.77 -2.30 -17.54
C LEU A 296 8.41 -1.67 -18.79
N GLY A 297 9.32 -0.70 -18.63
CA GLY A 297 9.87 0.07 -19.76
C GLY A 297 8.83 0.98 -20.42
N MET A 298 7.89 1.49 -19.63
CA MET A 298 6.87 2.45 -20.06
C MET A 298 7.22 3.85 -19.56
N GLN A 299 6.75 4.87 -20.28
CA GLN A 299 6.90 6.26 -19.83
C GLN A 299 5.77 6.61 -18.87
N ASN A 300 6.12 7.15 -17.70
CA ASN A 300 5.17 7.80 -16.80
C ASN A 300 5.08 9.28 -17.17
N ASN A 301 3.90 9.76 -17.56
CA ASN A 301 3.69 11.17 -17.92
C ASN A 301 3.27 12.02 -16.72
N PHE A 302 2.81 11.41 -15.63
CA PHE A 302 2.40 12.12 -14.43
C PHE A 302 3.61 12.55 -13.59
N ASP A 303 3.73 13.86 -13.34
CA ASP A 303 4.75 14.41 -12.45
C ASP A 303 4.17 14.65 -11.05
N TYR A 304 4.38 13.67 -10.17
CA TYR A 304 3.98 13.77 -8.77
C TYR A 304 4.76 14.85 -8.01
N ARG A 305 6.03 15.13 -8.36
CA ARG A 305 6.82 16.17 -7.67
C ARG A 305 6.21 17.55 -7.93
N ARG A 306 5.70 17.75 -9.13
CA ARG A 306 4.93 18.94 -9.49
C ARG A 306 3.58 19.00 -8.75
N PHE A 307 2.88 17.86 -8.63
CA PHE A 307 1.66 17.76 -7.81
C PHE A 307 1.92 18.22 -6.37
N LEU A 308 2.94 17.68 -5.69
CA LEU A 308 3.27 18.02 -4.29
C LEU A 308 3.49 19.53 -4.10
N LYS A 309 4.18 20.19 -5.04
CA LYS A 309 4.42 21.65 -4.98
C LYS A 309 3.14 22.47 -5.09
N PHE A 310 2.18 22.01 -5.89
CA PHE A 310 0.94 22.73 -6.14
C PHE A 310 -0.24 22.29 -5.26
N ALA A 311 -0.11 21.21 -4.48
CA ALA A 311 -1.13 20.80 -3.52
C ALA A 311 -1.33 21.83 -2.39
N ARG A 312 -2.58 22.01 -1.97
CA ARG A 312 -3.01 22.85 -0.83
C ARG A 312 -4.17 22.17 -0.12
N VAL A 313 -4.43 22.60 1.12
CA VAL A 313 -5.69 22.28 1.80
C VAL A 313 -6.61 23.49 1.65
N CYS A 314 -7.84 23.27 1.21
CA CYS A 314 -8.85 24.31 1.06
C CYS A 314 -10.17 23.82 1.65
N GLU A 315 -11.00 24.75 2.10
CA GLU A 315 -12.37 24.44 2.51
C GLU A 315 -13.26 24.33 1.25
N ALA A 316 -14.05 23.27 1.18
CA ALA A 316 -15.00 23.01 0.11
C ALA A 316 -16.44 23.32 0.52
N GLU A 317 -17.35 23.30 -0.45
CA GLU A 317 -18.77 23.63 -0.25
C GLU A 317 -19.50 22.65 0.68
N ASP A 318 -18.95 21.46 0.89
CA ASP A 318 -19.44 20.47 1.85
C ASP A 318 -19.01 20.76 3.30
N GLY A 319 -18.27 21.85 3.54
CA GLY A 319 -17.79 22.27 4.85
C GLY A 319 -16.55 21.50 5.33
N LYS A 320 -15.98 20.62 4.50
CA LYS A 320 -14.79 19.84 4.82
C LYS A 320 -13.54 20.43 4.16
N LYS A 321 -12.38 20.04 4.70
CA LYS A 321 -11.08 20.42 4.16
C LYS A 321 -10.58 19.33 3.23
N HIS A 322 -10.30 19.69 1.99
CA HIS A 322 -9.84 18.76 0.95
C HIS A 322 -8.46 19.14 0.43
N ILE A 323 -7.71 18.13 -0.03
CA ILE A 323 -6.51 18.35 -0.83
C ILE A 323 -6.94 18.89 -2.19
N CYS A 324 -6.62 20.15 -2.44
CA CYS A 324 -6.90 20.86 -3.68
C CYS A 324 -5.61 21.08 -4.47
N ILE A 325 -5.69 20.95 -5.80
CA ILE A 325 -4.57 21.26 -6.68
C ILE A 325 -4.81 22.56 -7.45
N ARG A 326 -3.72 23.21 -7.86
CA ARG A 326 -3.82 24.43 -8.64
C ARG A 326 -4.56 24.18 -9.96
N ASP A 327 -5.54 25.02 -10.27
CA ASP A 327 -6.35 24.99 -11.50
C ASP A 327 -5.58 24.67 -12.80
N LYS A 328 -4.45 25.34 -13.04
CA LYS A 328 -3.61 25.14 -14.23
C LYS A 328 -2.98 23.74 -14.36
N GLU A 329 -2.99 22.95 -13.29
CA GLU A 329 -2.40 21.61 -13.23
C GLU A 329 -3.40 20.52 -13.63
N VAL A 330 -4.60 20.89 -14.09
CA VAL A 330 -5.62 19.94 -14.57
C VAL A 330 -5.10 18.98 -15.63
N TYR A 331 -4.19 19.41 -16.52
CA TYR A 331 -3.58 18.54 -17.52
C TYR A 331 -2.66 17.47 -16.91
N ASN A 332 -1.92 17.80 -15.84
CA ASN A 332 -1.13 16.81 -15.11
C ASN A 332 -2.05 15.74 -14.49
N MET A 333 -3.27 16.11 -14.09
CA MET A 333 -4.27 15.15 -13.61
C MET A 333 -4.86 14.29 -14.73
N TYR A 334 -5.04 14.82 -15.94
CA TYR A 334 -5.36 13.99 -17.09
C TYR A 334 -4.23 12.99 -17.40
N ASP A 335 -2.96 13.42 -17.30
CA ASP A 335 -1.81 12.53 -17.45
C ASP A 335 -1.78 11.43 -16.38
N PHE A 336 -2.19 11.74 -15.14
CA PHE A 336 -2.38 10.76 -14.07
C PHE A 336 -3.36 9.65 -14.47
N PHE A 337 -4.59 10.01 -14.86
CA PHE A 337 -5.60 9.01 -15.22
C PHE A 337 -5.29 8.30 -16.54
N HIS A 338 -4.66 8.99 -17.49
CA HIS A 338 -4.20 8.39 -18.73
C HIS A 338 -3.08 7.36 -18.51
N THR A 339 -2.13 7.66 -17.61
CA THR A 339 -1.08 6.73 -17.21
C THR A 339 -1.69 5.47 -16.58
N ARG A 340 -2.66 5.65 -15.68
CA ARG A 340 -3.43 4.53 -15.10
C ARG A 340 -4.06 3.66 -16.18
N TYR A 341 -4.79 4.27 -17.12
CA TYR A 341 -5.40 3.56 -18.24
C TYR A 341 -4.36 2.78 -19.05
N CYS A 342 -3.23 3.41 -19.38
CA CYS A 342 -2.15 2.79 -20.13
C CYS A 342 -1.56 1.56 -19.42
N LEU A 343 -1.29 1.67 -18.12
CA LEU A 343 -0.78 0.56 -17.31
C LEU A 343 -1.78 -0.60 -17.25
N HIS A 344 -3.06 -0.30 -17.00
CA HIS A 344 -4.11 -1.32 -17.01
C HIS A 344 -4.21 -2.02 -18.36
N ARG A 345 -4.31 -1.26 -19.45
CA ARG A 345 -4.51 -1.81 -20.80
C ARG A 345 -3.30 -2.61 -21.30
N ARG A 346 -2.09 -2.12 -21.07
CA ARG A 346 -0.87 -2.73 -21.64
C ARG A 346 -0.31 -3.83 -20.75
N ALA A 347 -0.27 -3.64 -19.43
CA ALA A 347 0.40 -4.55 -18.51
C ALA A 347 -0.57 -5.36 -17.64
N TYR A 348 -1.33 -4.71 -16.75
CA TYR A 348 -2.10 -5.43 -15.71
C TYR A 348 -3.14 -6.36 -16.33
N GLN A 349 -3.80 -5.89 -17.39
CA GLN A 349 -4.80 -6.63 -18.16
C GLN A 349 -4.21 -7.23 -19.44
N HIS A 350 -2.89 -7.48 -19.50
CA HIS A 350 -2.31 -8.16 -20.64
C HIS A 350 -2.88 -9.58 -20.79
N ARG A 351 -3.29 -9.98 -22.00
CA ARG A 351 -4.00 -11.25 -22.25
C ARG A 351 -3.23 -12.49 -21.77
N VAL A 352 -1.90 -12.49 -21.92
CA VAL A 352 -1.04 -13.60 -21.47
C VAL A 352 -0.83 -13.57 -19.96
N ASN A 353 -0.75 -12.37 -19.35
CA ASN A 353 -0.69 -12.24 -17.90
C ASN A 353 -1.97 -12.86 -17.28
N LYS A 354 -3.14 -12.52 -17.83
CA LYS A 354 -4.41 -13.09 -17.37
C LYS A 354 -4.52 -14.59 -17.56
N ALA A 355 -3.95 -15.16 -18.63
CA ALA A 355 -3.87 -16.62 -18.77
C ALA A 355 -3.04 -17.25 -17.63
N ILE A 356 -1.90 -16.64 -17.26
CA ILE A 356 -1.03 -17.12 -16.19
C ILE A 356 -1.69 -16.98 -14.82
N GLU A 357 -2.31 -15.83 -14.52
CA GLU A 357 -3.09 -15.64 -13.29
C GLU A 357 -4.21 -16.69 -13.16
N ILE A 358 -4.93 -16.98 -14.26
CA ILE A 358 -5.97 -18.02 -14.28
C ILE A 358 -5.36 -19.41 -13.99
N MET A 359 -4.20 -19.74 -14.56
CA MET A 359 -3.52 -21.01 -14.30
C MET A 359 -3.04 -21.13 -12.86
N ILE A 360 -2.42 -20.09 -12.31
CA ILE A 360 -1.99 -20.09 -10.90
C ILE A 360 -3.21 -20.21 -9.99
N ARG A 361 -4.29 -19.47 -10.25
CA ARG A 361 -5.55 -19.60 -9.50
C ARG A 361 -6.10 -21.03 -9.55
N ASP A 362 -6.09 -21.65 -10.73
CA ASP A 362 -6.52 -23.04 -10.89
C ASP A 362 -5.63 -23.99 -10.06
N ALA A 363 -4.31 -23.80 -10.06
CA ALA A 363 -3.37 -24.60 -9.26
C ALA A 363 -3.60 -24.40 -7.75
N LEU A 364 -3.70 -23.15 -7.28
CA LEU A 364 -3.94 -22.85 -5.86
C LEU A 364 -5.29 -23.36 -5.38
N SER A 365 -6.32 -23.33 -6.23
CA SER A 365 -7.64 -23.87 -5.91
C SER A 365 -7.64 -25.38 -5.65
N LYS A 366 -6.64 -26.12 -6.19
CA LYS A 366 -6.48 -27.55 -5.97
C LYS A 366 -5.81 -27.90 -4.64
N VAL A 367 -5.10 -26.95 -4.04
CA VAL A 367 -4.31 -27.18 -2.81
C VAL A 367 -4.77 -26.34 -1.64
N LYS A 368 -5.82 -25.53 -1.81
CA LYS A 368 -6.28 -24.57 -0.80
C LYS A 368 -6.66 -25.21 0.55
N ASP A 369 -7.16 -26.44 0.50
CA ASP A 369 -7.61 -27.24 1.66
C ASP A 369 -6.58 -28.31 2.06
N ILE A 370 -5.40 -28.32 1.44
CA ILE A 370 -4.35 -29.30 1.67
C ILE A 370 -3.27 -28.67 2.55
N LYS A 371 -2.85 -29.39 3.59
CA LYS A 371 -1.72 -28.97 4.41
C LYS A 371 -0.43 -29.25 3.65
N ILE A 372 0.24 -28.19 3.21
CA ILE A 372 1.50 -28.28 2.46
C ILE A 372 2.66 -28.43 3.45
N GLU A 373 3.59 -29.33 3.17
CA GLU A 373 4.79 -29.51 3.97
C GLU A 373 5.56 -28.18 4.13
N GLY A 374 6.02 -27.89 5.34
CA GLY A 374 6.63 -26.61 5.70
C GLY A 374 5.64 -25.52 6.14
N PHE A 375 4.33 -25.73 5.94
CA PHE A 375 3.27 -24.86 6.47
C PHE A 375 2.52 -25.55 7.62
N GLU A 376 2.24 -24.79 8.68
CA GLU A 376 1.54 -25.32 9.85
C GLU A 376 0.04 -25.53 9.59
N LYS A 377 -0.52 -24.72 8.67
CA LYS A 377 -1.93 -24.64 8.32
C LYS A 377 -2.13 -24.76 6.81
N THR A 378 -3.36 -25.06 6.40
CA THR A 378 -3.76 -24.98 4.98
C THR A 378 -3.73 -23.53 4.49
N LEU A 379 -3.86 -23.34 3.17
CA LEU A 379 -3.91 -22.01 2.58
C LEU A 379 -5.07 -21.17 3.16
N LEU A 380 -6.25 -21.78 3.28
CA LEU A 380 -7.44 -21.09 3.79
C LEU A 380 -7.33 -20.76 5.27
N GLU A 381 -6.88 -21.69 6.09
CA GLU A 381 -6.69 -21.47 7.53
C GLU A 381 -5.61 -20.43 7.83
N SER A 382 -4.62 -20.29 6.94
CA SER A 382 -3.56 -19.28 7.07
C SER A 382 -4.08 -17.87 6.88
N ILE A 383 -5.21 -17.66 6.19
CA ILE A 383 -5.82 -16.34 6.00
C ILE A 383 -6.42 -15.81 7.32
N ASP A 384 -6.82 -16.70 8.22
CA ASP A 384 -7.41 -16.39 9.54
C ASP A 384 -6.34 -16.35 10.66
N ASP A 385 -5.05 -16.49 10.35
CA ASP A 385 -3.96 -16.50 11.32
C ASP A 385 -2.76 -15.72 10.79
N MET A 386 -2.49 -14.55 11.36
CA MET A 386 -1.43 -13.66 10.89
C MET A 386 -0.02 -14.24 11.04
N ALA A 387 0.23 -15.14 12.00
CA ALA A 387 1.52 -15.82 12.13
C ALA A 387 1.74 -16.80 10.97
N ALA A 388 0.69 -17.54 10.58
CA ALA A 388 0.72 -18.39 9.39
C ALA A 388 0.75 -17.56 8.09
N TYR A 389 -0.05 -16.50 8.00
CA TYR A 389 -0.09 -15.58 6.85
C TYR A 389 1.27 -14.91 6.61
N THR A 390 2.02 -14.63 7.68
CA THR A 390 3.39 -14.08 7.59
C THR A 390 4.32 -14.98 6.76
N LYS A 391 4.10 -16.30 6.75
CA LYS A 391 4.91 -17.27 5.99
C LYS A 391 4.41 -17.45 4.55
N LEU A 392 3.19 -17.02 4.24
CA LEU A 392 2.52 -17.27 2.98
C LEU A 392 2.94 -16.27 1.91
N THR A 393 3.84 -16.63 0.98
CA THR A 393 4.37 -15.73 -0.07
C THR A 393 4.42 -16.40 -1.44
N ASP A 394 4.99 -15.77 -2.46
CA ASP A 394 5.13 -16.35 -3.81
C ASP A 394 5.99 -17.62 -3.83
N CYS A 395 6.76 -17.88 -2.76
CA CYS A 395 7.51 -19.13 -2.58
C CYS A 395 6.61 -20.37 -2.70
N LEU A 396 5.31 -20.21 -2.46
CA LEU A 396 4.30 -21.26 -2.59
C LEU A 396 4.35 -21.98 -3.95
N LEU A 397 4.61 -21.28 -5.06
CA LEU A 397 4.76 -21.95 -6.36
C LEU A 397 5.94 -22.92 -6.39
N GLN A 398 7.08 -22.52 -5.80
CA GLN A 398 8.27 -23.37 -5.75
C GLN A 398 8.05 -24.56 -4.82
N VAL A 399 7.38 -24.35 -3.69
CA VAL A 399 7.02 -25.44 -2.76
C VAL A 399 6.15 -26.47 -3.44
N ILE A 400 5.12 -26.06 -4.18
CA ILE A 400 4.24 -27.00 -4.92
C ILE A 400 5.03 -27.68 -6.05
N LEU A 401 5.82 -26.93 -6.81
CA LEU A 401 6.59 -27.44 -7.96
C LEU A 401 7.60 -28.52 -7.55
N PHE A 402 8.28 -28.33 -6.41
CA PHE A 402 9.32 -29.25 -5.94
C PHE A 402 8.80 -30.31 -4.97
N SER A 403 7.52 -30.29 -4.62
CA SER A 403 6.93 -31.29 -3.75
C SER A 403 6.94 -32.68 -4.39
N THR A 404 7.11 -33.69 -3.53
CA THR A 404 6.93 -35.11 -3.81
C THR A 404 5.59 -35.66 -3.31
N ASP A 405 4.73 -34.81 -2.73
CA ASP A 405 3.41 -35.20 -2.27
C ASP A 405 2.45 -35.40 -3.45
N ASP A 406 1.93 -36.63 -3.59
CA ASP A 406 0.98 -36.99 -4.63
C ASP A 406 -0.33 -36.17 -4.56
N ASN A 407 -0.69 -35.66 -3.38
CA ASN A 407 -1.86 -34.78 -3.22
C ASN A 407 -1.71 -33.44 -3.96
N LEU A 408 -0.48 -33.01 -4.25
CA LEU A 408 -0.19 -31.76 -4.96
C LEU A 408 0.01 -31.95 -6.46
N LYS A 409 -0.11 -33.18 -6.97
CA LYS A 409 0.20 -33.54 -8.36
C LYS A 409 -0.55 -32.70 -9.39
N GLU A 410 -1.86 -32.54 -9.24
CA GLU A 410 -2.66 -31.74 -10.19
C GLU A 410 -2.22 -30.27 -10.25
N ALA A 411 -1.89 -29.68 -9.10
CA ALA A 411 -1.41 -28.30 -9.03
C ALA A 411 -0.01 -28.17 -9.61
N LYS A 412 0.86 -29.14 -9.31
CA LYS A 412 2.22 -29.23 -9.85
C LYS A 412 2.20 -29.29 -11.38
N GLU A 413 1.38 -30.14 -11.99
CA GLU A 413 1.24 -30.24 -13.45
C GLU A 413 0.85 -28.89 -14.08
N ILE A 414 -0.07 -28.14 -13.46
CA ILE A 414 -0.44 -26.80 -13.95
C ILE A 414 0.73 -25.82 -13.84
N ILE A 415 1.50 -25.86 -12.76
CA ILE A 415 2.66 -24.98 -12.56
C ILE A 415 3.78 -25.34 -13.55
N GLU A 416 4.08 -26.62 -13.76
CA GLU A 416 5.04 -27.10 -14.76
C GLU A 416 4.71 -26.59 -16.17
N ARG A 417 3.41 -26.54 -16.52
CA ARG A 417 2.93 -25.94 -17.77
C ARG A 417 3.24 -24.44 -17.86
N ILE A 418 3.13 -23.68 -16.77
CA ILE A 418 3.51 -22.26 -16.74
C ILE A 418 5.01 -22.11 -17.05
N PHE A 419 5.87 -22.90 -16.39
CA PHE A 419 7.33 -22.82 -16.54
C PHE A 419 7.82 -23.34 -17.91
N SER A 420 7.13 -24.31 -18.52
CA SER A 420 7.41 -24.81 -19.87
C SER A 420 6.73 -24.02 -20.98
N ARG A 421 6.00 -22.95 -20.63
CA ARG A 421 5.26 -22.06 -21.54
C ARG A 421 4.11 -22.71 -22.29
N ASP A 422 3.60 -23.85 -21.80
CA ASP A 422 2.36 -24.48 -22.25
C ASP A 422 1.13 -23.83 -21.58
N LEU A 423 0.87 -22.57 -21.93
CA LEU A 423 -0.15 -21.74 -21.29
C LEU A 423 -1.57 -22.04 -21.82
N TYR A 424 -2.58 -21.60 -21.06
CA TYR A 424 -3.95 -21.56 -21.55
C TYR A 424 -4.05 -20.68 -22.82
N VAL A 425 -4.70 -21.22 -23.86
CA VAL A 425 -4.74 -20.63 -25.20
C VAL A 425 -5.78 -19.52 -25.26
N PHE A 426 -5.36 -18.29 -25.55
CA PHE A 426 -6.28 -17.18 -25.83
C PHE A 426 -6.96 -17.37 -27.19
N LEU A 427 -8.30 -17.30 -27.22
CA LEU A 427 -9.13 -17.53 -28.41
C LEU A 427 -9.72 -16.24 -29.01
N GLY A 428 -9.65 -15.13 -28.29
CA GLY A 428 -10.13 -13.84 -28.76
C GLY A 428 -10.72 -12.97 -27.66
N GLU A 429 -11.01 -11.73 -28.03
CA GLU A 429 -11.67 -10.75 -27.17
C GLU A 429 -12.70 -9.92 -27.94
N THR A 430 -13.71 -9.42 -27.24
CA THR A 430 -14.65 -8.41 -27.77
C THR A 430 -14.94 -7.34 -26.73
N LEU A 431 -15.19 -6.12 -27.18
CA LEU A 431 -15.66 -5.02 -26.34
C LEU A 431 -17.18 -5.14 -26.14
N VAL A 432 -17.65 -4.85 -24.93
CA VAL A 432 -19.08 -4.79 -24.58
C VAL A 432 -19.39 -3.56 -23.72
N VAL A 433 -20.65 -3.12 -23.76
CA VAL A 433 -21.14 -2.04 -22.90
C VAL A 433 -21.37 -2.57 -21.48
N GLU A 434 -20.87 -1.86 -20.47
CA GLU A 434 -20.70 -2.31 -19.07
C GLU A 434 -22.00 -2.84 -18.40
N SER A 435 -23.18 -2.42 -18.86
CA SER A 435 -24.47 -2.72 -18.22
C SER A 435 -24.94 -4.18 -18.22
N LYS A 436 -24.27 -5.12 -18.92
CA LYS A 436 -24.63 -6.56 -18.86
C LYS A 436 -23.42 -7.50 -18.88
N VAL A 437 -22.80 -7.65 -17.73
CA VAL A 437 -21.71 -8.61 -17.48
C VAL A 437 -22.19 -10.05 -17.65
N CYS A 438 -21.48 -10.86 -18.44
CA CYS A 438 -21.74 -12.30 -18.54
C CYS A 438 -21.15 -13.04 -17.32
N LYS A 439 -22.00 -13.58 -16.44
CA LYS A 439 -21.59 -14.22 -15.16
C LYS A 439 -20.65 -15.44 -15.32
N ASN A 440 -20.52 -16.01 -16.51
CA ASN A 440 -19.78 -17.25 -16.76
C ASN A 440 -18.59 -17.09 -17.73
N ILE A 441 -18.25 -15.87 -18.14
CA ILE A 441 -17.13 -15.58 -19.05
C ILE A 441 -16.18 -14.59 -18.35
N PHE A 442 -14.89 -14.66 -18.67
CA PHE A 442 -13.90 -13.78 -18.08
C PHE A 442 -14.08 -12.35 -18.61
N ASN A 443 -14.45 -11.44 -17.71
CA ASN A 443 -14.68 -10.03 -18.00
C ASN A 443 -13.54 -9.19 -17.43
N VAL A 444 -13.11 -8.19 -18.18
CA VAL A 444 -12.08 -7.24 -17.79
C VAL A 444 -12.62 -5.84 -18.00
N THR A 445 -12.83 -5.11 -16.91
CA THR A 445 -13.22 -3.70 -16.96
C THR A 445 -12.00 -2.83 -16.71
N ILE A 446 -11.79 -1.84 -17.59
CA ILE A 446 -10.76 -0.81 -17.45
C ILE A 446 -11.48 0.52 -17.38
N ASN A 447 -11.18 1.32 -16.37
CA ASN A 447 -11.77 2.64 -16.19
C ASN A 447 -10.72 3.70 -15.85
N TYR A 448 -11.14 4.95 -15.66
CA TYR A 448 -10.28 6.04 -15.17
C TYR A 448 -10.24 6.11 -13.63
N GLY A 449 -10.60 5.04 -12.91
CA GLY A 449 -10.56 4.98 -11.44
C GLY A 449 -11.92 5.19 -10.76
N MET A 450 -12.91 5.74 -11.47
CA MET A 450 -14.26 6.00 -10.94
C MET A 450 -15.39 5.41 -11.78
N LYS A 451 -15.21 4.17 -12.29
CA LYS A 451 -16.16 3.52 -13.20
C LYS A 451 -16.45 4.43 -14.41
N GLU A 452 -17.73 4.66 -14.72
CA GLU A 452 -18.16 5.52 -15.83
C GLU A 452 -18.03 7.03 -15.57
N ARG A 453 -17.74 7.43 -14.32
CA ARG A 453 -17.65 8.85 -13.96
C ARG A 453 -16.27 9.41 -14.30
N ASN A 454 -16.25 10.66 -14.75
CA ASN A 454 -15.04 11.44 -14.89
C ASN A 454 -14.46 11.74 -13.50
N PRO A 455 -13.29 11.20 -13.13
CA PRO A 455 -12.72 11.40 -11.80
C PRO A 455 -12.29 12.85 -11.54
N ILE A 456 -12.08 13.67 -12.58
CA ILE A 456 -11.69 15.07 -12.41
C ILE A 456 -12.85 15.94 -11.89
N GLU A 457 -14.09 15.54 -12.14
CA GLU A 457 -15.27 16.25 -11.61
C GLU A 457 -15.39 16.10 -10.08
N THR A 458 -14.84 15.03 -9.52
CA THR A 458 -14.84 14.79 -8.07
C THR A 458 -13.63 15.42 -7.39
N MET A 459 -12.61 15.83 -8.14
CA MET A 459 -11.47 16.58 -7.61
C MET A 459 -11.84 18.02 -7.22
N TYR A 460 -11.05 18.61 -6.33
CA TYR A 460 -11.12 20.02 -5.99
C TYR A 460 -9.86 20.74 -6.45
N PHE A 461 -10.05 21.97 -6.93
CA PHE A 461 -8.99 22.85 -7.40
C PHE A 461 -8.98 24.16 -6.62
N TYR A 462 -7.93 24.96 -6.75
CA TYR A 462 -7.91 26.36 -6.29
C TYR A 462 -7.29 27.27 -7.35
N THR A 463 -7.60 28.55 -7.29
CA THR A 463 -7.14 29.55 -8.27
C THR A 463 -5.98 30.39 -7.72
N LYS A 464 -5.33 31.20 -8.57
CA LYS A 464 -4.33 32.17 -8.08
C LYS A 464 -4.93 33.23 -7.16
N SER A 465 -6.10 33.71 -7.55
CA SER A 465 -6.78 34.84 -6.93
C SER A 465 -7.34 34.48 -5.56
N ASP A 466 -7.75 33.23 -5.39
CA ASP A 466 -8.31 32.71 -4.15
C ASP A 466 -7.74 31.32 -3.86
N PRO A 467 -6.63 31.24 -3.08
CA PRO A 467 -5.93 29.99 -2.79
C PRO A 467 -6.46 29.23 -1.57
N GLN A 468 -7.47 29.77 -0.87
CA GLN A 468 -8.08 29.15 0.31
C GLN A 468 -9.42 28.48 0.00
N LYS A 469 -10.06 28.85 -1.11
CA LYS A 469 -11.35 28.30 -1.54
C LYS A 469 -11.19 27.18 -2.56
N ALA A 470 -11.84 26.04 -2.29
CA ALA A 470 -11.95 24.97 -3.26
C ALA A 470 -12.96 25.31 -4.36
N VAL A 471 -12.63 24.96 -5.60
CA VAL A 471 -13.49 25.13 -6.79
C VAL A 471 -13.51 23.85 -7.61
N LYS A 472 -14.60 23.62 -8.33
CA LYS A 472 -14.71 22.55 -9.35
C LYS A 472 -14.31 23.09 -10.72
N LEU A 473 -13.73 22.23 -11.55
CA LEU A 473 -13.43 22.53 -12.95
C LEU A 473 -14.25 21.61 -13.87
N PRO A 474 -15.30 22.11 -14.52
CA PRO A 474 -16.08 21.31 -15.46
C PRO A 474 -15.30 21.02 -16.75
N LYS A 475 -15.58 19.88 -17.38
CA LYS A 475 -14.82 19.37 -18.56
C LYS A 475 -14.77 20.40 -19.70
N GLU A 476 -15.86 21.13 -19.92
CA GLU A 476 -16.02 22.12 -20.98
C GLU A 476 -15.05 23.30 -20.84
N GLN A 477 -14.56 23.56 -19.62
CA GLN A 477 -13.56 24.59 -19.36
C GLN A 477 -12.12 24.10 -19.56
N VAL A 478 -11.91 22.78 -19.71
CA VAL A 478 -10.57 22.21 -19.87
C VAL A 478 -10.23 22.00 -21.34
N SER A 479 -10.91 21.07 -22.02
CA SER A 479 -10.63 20.74 -23.43
C SER A 479 -11.70 19.82 -24.03
N HIS A 480 -12.07 20.10 -25.29
CA HIS A 480 -12.96 19.24 -26.08
C HIS A 480 -12.29 17.97 -26.63
N LEU A 481 -10.97 17.82 -26.49
CA LEU A 481 -10.23 16.64 -26.96
C LEU A 481 -10.14 15.53 -25.90
N LEU A 482 -10.82 15.71 -24.77
CA LEU A 482 -10.78 14.79 -23.65
C LEU A 482 -11.84 13.67 -23.80
N PRO A 483 -11.59 12.46 -23.28
CA PRO A 483 -12.49 11.31 -23.44
C PRO A 483 -13.93 11.61 -23.01
N ASP A 484 -14.92 11.19 -23.79
CA ASP A 484 -16.34 11.22 -23.42
C ASP A 484 -16.79 9.99 -22.63
N THR A 485 -16.00 8.91 -22.68
CA THR A 485 -16.25 7.66 -21.97
C THR A 485 -15.05 7.31 -21.09
N PHE A 486 -15.33 6.87 -19.86
CA PHE A 486 -14.32 6.64 -18.83
C PHE A 486 -14.22 5.17 -18.36
N SER A 487 -15.05 4.28 -18.90
CA SER A 487 -14.97 2.83 -18.68
C SER A 487 -15.13 2.04 -19.98
N GLU A 488 -14.44 0.91 -20.06
CA GLU A 488 -14.52 -0.06 -21.16
C GLU A 488 -14.47 -1.48 -20.59
N THR A 489 -15.31 -2.39 -21.09
CA THR A 489 -15.31 -3.79 -20.66
C THR A 489 -15.02 -4.74 -21.81
N PHE A 490 -14.01 -5.59 -21.62
CA PHE A 490 -13.59 -6.63 -22.55
C PHE A 490 -14.04 -8.00 -22.06
N ILE A 491 -14.58 -8.81 -22.96
CA ILE A 491 -14.86 -10.23 -22.73
C ILE A 491 -13.76 -11.03 -23.41
N ARG A 492 -13.08 -11.91 -22.66
CA ARG A 492 -12.00 -12.76 -23.18
C ARG A 492 -12.29 -14.22 -22.98
N VAL A 493 -11.92 -15.03 -23.97
CA VAL A 493 -12.10 -16.49 -23.94
C VAL A 493 -10.75 -17.19 -24.01
N TYR A 494 -10.56 -18.17 -23.12
CA TYR A 494 -9.36 -18.98 -23.02
C TYR A 494 -9.71 -20.47 -23.06
N CYS A 495 -8.88 -21.29 -23.72
CA CYS A 495 -8.94 -22.75 -23.66
C CYS A 495 -7.87 -23.29 -22.71
N LYS A 496 -8.25 -24.17 -21.79
CA LYS A 496 -7.32 -24.78 -20.83
C LYS A 496 -6.37 -25.80 -21.47
N LYS A 497 -6.79 -26.38 -22.60
CA LYS A 497 -6.03 -27.40 -23.33
C LYS A 497 -5.09 -26.72 -24.32
N SER A 498 -3.91 -27.32 -24.49
CA SER A 498 -3.03 -27.04 -25.62
C SER A 498 -3.77 -27.45 -26.90
N LEU A 499 -3.69 -26.61 -27.92
CA LEU A 499 -4.39 -26.82 -29.20
C LEU A 499 -3.37 -26.85 -30.32
N GLN A 500 -3.54 -27.78 -31.26
CA GLN A 500 -2.81 -27.71 -32.53
C GLN A 500 -3.25 -26.46 -33.31
N PRO A 501 -2.40 -25.94 -34.23
CA PRO A 501 -2.72 -24.72 -34.98
C PRO A 501 -4.09 -24.73 -35.69
N ASP A 502 -4.47 -25.87 -36.27
CA ASP A 502 -5.76 -26.02 -36.97
C ASP A 502 -6.95 -26.06 -36.01
N GLU A 503 -6.81 -26.75 -34.88
CA GLU A 503 -7.83 -26.81 -33.83
C GLU A 503 -8.07 -25.43 -33.23
N LYS A 504 -6.98 -24.70 -32.97
CA LYS A 504 -7.02 -23.33 -32.49
C LYS A 504 -7.80 -22.44 -33.46
N LYS A 505 -7.44 -22.45 -34.75
CA LYS A 505 -8.11 -21.63 -35.77
C LYS A 505 -9.60 -21.94 -35.90
N ARG A 506 -9.97 -23.23 -35.84
CA ARG A 506 -11.37 -23.67 -35.85
C ARG A 506 -12.13 -23.14 -34.63
N LEU A 507 -11.51 -23.20 -33.45
CA LEU A 507 -12.14 -22.74 -32.21
C LEU A 507 -12.23 -21.21 -32.14
N GLU A 508 -11.23 -20.48 -32.65
CA GLU A 508 -11.27 -19.02 -32.79
C GLU A 508 -12.44 -18.59 -33.69
N ASN A 509 -12.62 -19.24 -34.85
CA ASN A 509 -13.75 -18.97 -35.75
C ASN A 509 -15.09 -19.27 -35.06
N TRP A 510 -15.18 -20.40 -34.35
CA TRP A 510 -16.38 -20.76 -33.60
C TRP A 510 -16.69 -19.72 -32.51
N CYS A 511 -15.70 -19.26 -31.74
CA CYS A 511 -15.88 -18.21 -30.74
C CYS A 511 -16.31 -16.88 -31.39
N LYS A 512 -15.78 -16.55 -32.57
CA LYS A 512 -16.20 -15.36 -33.32
C LYS A 512 -17.69 -15.40 -33.65
N GLU A 513 -18.15 -16.47 -34.30
CA GLU A 513 -19.53 -16.62 -34.77
C GLU A 513 -20.54 -16.83 -33.63
N ASN A 514 -20.15 -17.54 -32.57
CA ASN A 514 -21.09 -18.02 -31.54
C ASN A 514 -21.02 -17.24 -30.22
N ILE A 515 -19.94 -16.47 -30.00
CA ILE A 515 -19.75 -15.67 -28.78
C ILE A 515 -19.62 -14.19 -29.16
N PHE A 516 -18.60 -13.82 -29.94
CA PHE A 516 -18.24 -12.41 -30.12
C PHE A 516 -19.23 -11.63 -30.98
N GLU A 517 -19.61 -12.15 -32.16
CA GLU A 517 -20.59 -11.50 -33.03
C GLU A 517 -21.97 -11.37 -32.36
N PRO A 518 -22.54 -12.40 -31.71
CA PRO A 518 -23.78 -12.26 -30.96
C PRO A 518 -23.70 -11.23 -29.83
N LEU A 519 -22.59 -11.19 -29.08
CA LEU A 519 -22.40 -10.18 -28.04
C LEU A 519 -22.36 -8.78 -28.66
N GLN A 520 -21.57 -8.57 -29.72
CA GLN A 520 -21.53 -7.28 -30.41
C GLN A 520 -22.92 -6.85 -30.85
N VAL A 521 -23.71 -7.73 -31.49
CA VAL A 521 -25.10 -7.42 -31.91
C VAL A 521 -26.00 -7.12 -30.72
N ILE A 522 -25.95 -7.90 -29.64
CA ILE A 522 -26.75 -7.66 -28.42
C ILE A 522 -26.43 -6.28 -27.82
N PHE A 523 -25.18 -5.86 -27.88
CA PHE A 523 -24.70 -4.63 -27.27
C PHE A 523 -24.75 -3.41 -28.20
N THR A 524 -24.74 -3.58 -29.54
CA THR A 524 -24.94 -2.49 -30.52
C THR A 524 -26.42 -2.30 -30.88
N SER A 525 -27.25 -3.34 -30.91
CA SER A 525 -28.68 -3.25 -31.29
C SER A 525 -29.55 -2.44 -30.32
N ARG A 526 -29.10 -2.18 -29.09
CA ARG A 526 -29.77 -1.25 -28.17
C ARG A 526 -29.26 0.18 -28.21
N LEU A 527 -28.12 0.43 -28.89
CA LEU A 527 -27.70 1.80 -29.24
C LEU A 527 -28.51 2.36 -30.42
N LEU A 528 -29.14 1.50 -31.23
CA LEU A 528 -29.98 1.87 -32.37
C LEU A 528 -31.46 2.18 -32.03
N ASN A 529 -31.85 2.21 -30.75
CA ASN A 529 -33.18 2.68 -30.34
C ASN A 529 -33.19 4.10 -29.74
N LEU A 530 -32.10 4.85 -29.92
CA LEU A 530 -32.02 6.28 -29.65
C LEU A 530 -31.20 6.95 -30.75
N VAL A 531 -31.81 7.11 -31.93
CA VAL A 531 -31.67 8.23 -32.89
C VAL A 531 -32.52 7.88 -34.11
N GLU A 532 -33.43 8.80 -34.48
CA GLU A 532 -34.48 8.77 -35.53
C GLU A 532 -35.76 8.02 -35.11
N ILE A 533 -36.86 8.66 -34.67
CA ILE A 533 -37.52 9.93 -35.06
C ILE A 533 -37.97 10.72 -33.83
#